data_AF-A0A7C4JDB4-F1
#
_entry.id   AF-A0A7C4JDB4-F1
#
_cell.length_a   1.000
_cell.length_b   1.000
_cell.length_c   1.000
_cell.angle_alpha   90.00
_cell.angle_beta   90.00
_cell.angle_gamma   90.00
#
_symmetry.space_group_name_H-M   'P 1'
#
loop_
_entity.id
_entity.type
_entity.pdbx_description
1 polymer ?
#
loop_
_entity_poly.entity_id
_entity_poly.type
_entity_poly.pdbx_seq_one_letter_code
_entity_poly.pdbx_strand_id
1 'polypeptide(L)'
;MLLSYKSEDGVLQIEILKKNYNEVHFIVKGVSPRFMNSLRRTMIAEVPVMAIDDVYIIENTSVMYDEVLAHRLGLIPLRTDLDSYLLPEECGCGTETGCNKCSAVLVLDVEGKEDGVTVVYSGDLKPHESNPEVKPVNDKIPIVKLAPGQKIKLEAYARLGKATKHAKWSPVVRCTYKYYPIISIDGSKCTGCSSCVNVCHR
;
A
#
# COMPACT_ATOMS: atom_id res chain seq x y z
N MET A 1 -16.18 -21.03 -1.69
CA MET A 1 -15.68 -21.66 -2.94
C MET A 1 -14.21 -21.94 -2.75
N LEU A 2 -13.83 -23.17 -2.37
CA LEU A 2 -12.44 -23.58 -2.22
C LEU A 2 -11.86 -23.80 -3.62
N LEU A 3 -11.03 -22.88 -4.09
CA LEU A 3 -10.27 -23.05 -5.33
C LEU A 3 -8.99 -23.78 -4.96
N SER A 4 -8.94 -25.10 -5.18
CA SER A 4 -7.73 -25.90 -5.05
C SER A 4 -7.02 -25.97 -6.40
N TYR A 5 -5.81 -25.42 -6.50
CA TYR A 5 -4.93 -25.64 -7.64
C TYR A 5 -4.01 -26.81 -7.34
N LYS A 6 -4.03 -27.85 -8.19
CA LYS A 6 -3.09 -28.98 -8.17
C LYS A 6 -2.27 -28.91 -9.47
N SER A 7 -0.96 -28.69 -9.34
CA SER A 7 0.01 -28.99 -10.41
C SER A 7 0.19 -30.51 -10.56
N GLU A 8 0.71 -31.04 -11.66
CA GLU A 8 0.69 -32.50 -11.93
C GLU A 8 1.86 -33.30 -11.32
N ASP A 9 2.92 -32.66 -10.78
CA ASP A 9 4.18 -33.36 -10.43
C ASP A 9 4.70 -33.18 -8.98
N GLY A 10 3.91 -33.53 -7.98
CA GLY A 10 4.36 -33.75 -6.60
C GLY A 10 4.39 -32.58 -5.60
N VAL A 11 3.56 -31.55 -5.54
CA VAL A 11 2.60 -30.84 -6.38
C VAL A 11 2.37 -29.62 -5.49
N LEU A 12 2.74 -28.41 -5.89
CA LEU A 12 2.37 -27.19 -5.13
C LEU A 12 0.85 -27.21 -4.88
N GLN A 13 0.42 -27.24 -3.61
CA GLN A 13 -1.00 -27.19 -3.24
C GLN A 13 -1.30 -25.87 -2.54
N ILE A 14 -2.27 -25.14 -3.07
CA ILE A 14 -2.73 -23.86 -2.50
C ILE A 14 -4.19 -24.01 -2.09
N GLU A 15 -4.49 -23.64 -0.85
CA GLU A 15 -5.83 -23.61 -0.29
C GLU A 15 -6.15 -22.20 0.20
N ILE A 16 -7.14 -21.55 -0.42
CA ILE A 16 -7.53 -20.18 -0.04
C ILE A 16 -8.53 -20.25 1.12
N LEU A 17 -8.14 -19.72 2.28
CA LEU A 17 -8.98 -19.63 3.48
C LEU A 17 -9.90 -18.41 3.44
N LYS A 18 -9.35 -17.25 3.04
CA LYS A 18 -10.07 -15.99 2.96
C LYS A 18 -9.57 -15.18 1.78
N LYS A 19 -10.47 -14.59 1.01
CA LYS A 19 -10.14 -13.66 -0.07
C LYS A 19 -11.16 -12.54 -0.10
N ASN A 20 -10.70 -11.35 0.27
CA ASN A 20 -11.46 -10.11 0.23
C ASN A 20 -10.70 -9.11 -0.67
N TYR A 21 -11.26 -7.92 -0.86
CA TYR A 21 -10.63 -6.87 -1.68
C TYR A 21 -9.24 -6.46 -1.17
N ASN A 22 -9.05 -6.39 0.16
CA ASN A 22 -7.81 -5.91 0.79
C ASN A 22 -6.90 -7.01 1.35
N GLU A 23 -7.36 -8.26 1.42
CA GLU A 23 -6.58 -9.33 2.07
C GLU A 23 -6.85 -10.71 1.46
N VAL A 24 -5.79 -11.52 1.43
CA VAL A 24 -5.83 -12.92 1.01
C VAL A 24 -5.09 -13.76 2.03
N HIS A 25 -5.77 -14.74 2.62
CA HIS A 25 -5.18 -15.75 3.50
C HIS A 25 -5.27 -17.11 2.82
N PHE A 26 -4.14 -17.78 2.69
CA PHE A 26 -4.05 -19.08 2.04
C PHE A 26 -3.00 -19.96 2.70
N ILE A 27 -3.18 -21.27 2.59
CA ILE A 27 -2.23 -22.29 3.02
C ILE A 27 -1.51 -22.78 1.76
N VAL A 28 -0.19 -22.94 1.86
CA VAL A 28 0.62 -23.57 0.82
C VAL A 28 1.26 -24.84 1.39
N LYS A 29 1.14 -25.95 0.66
CA LYS A 29 1.81 -27.22 0.96
C LYS A 29 2.74 -27.60 -0.19
N GLY A 30 3.79 -28.36 0.12
CA GLY A 30 4.75 -28.84 -0.88
C GLY A 30 5.80 -27.81 -1.31
N VAL A 31 6.05 -26.76 -0.51
CA VAL A 31 7.07 -25.74 -0.79
C VAL A 31 8.09 -25.62 0.33
N SER A 32 9.33 -25.30 -0.04
CA SER A 32 10.35 -24.99 0.95
C SER A 32 10.09 -23.63 1.62
N PRO A 33 10.48 -23.45 2.89
CA PRO A 33 10.40 -22.14 3.55
C PRO A 33 11.24 -21.06 2.86
N ARG A 34 12.31 -21.46 2.16
CA ARG A 34 13.15 -20.55 1.37
C ARG A 34 12.34 -19.92 0.24
N PHE A 35 11.60 -20.74 -0.50
CA PHE A 35 10.73 -20.28 -1.58
C PHE A 35 9.65 -19.32 -1.05
N MET A 36 8.98 -19.66 0.06
CA MET A 36 7.96 -18.80 0.67
C MET A 36 8.52 -17.47 1.17
N ASN A 37 9.72 -17.48 1.76
CA ASN A 37 10.37 -16.24 2.18
C ASN A 37 10.79 -15.38 0.98
N SER A 38 11.29 -15.98 -0.11
CA SER A 38 11.57 -15.26 -1.34
C SER A 38 10.31 -14.61 -1.90
N LEU A 39 9.20 -15.35 -2.00
CA LEU A 39 7.92 -14.83 -2.46
C LEU A 39 7.43 -13.66 -1.59
N ARG A 40 7.49 -13.82 -0.26
CA ARG A 40 7.15 -12.75 0.70
C ARG A 40 8.01 -11.50 0.48
N ARG A 41 9.32 -11.66 0.29
CA ARG A 41 10.25 -10.54 0.04
C ARG A 41 9.95 -9.85 -1.29
N THR A 42 9.71 -10.61 -2.36
CA THR A 42 9.35 -10.06 -3.67
C THR A 42 8.04 -9.28 -3.59
N MET A 43 7.01 -9.81 -2.92
CA MET A 43 5.73 -9.10 -2.73
C MET A 43 5.90 -7.78 -1.98
N ILE A 44 6.81 -7.69 -1.01
CA ILE A 44 7.03 -6.47 -0.23
C ILE A 44 7.87 -5.45 -0.98
N ALA A 45 8.90 -5.91 -1.70
CA ALA A 45 10.00 -5.05 -2.13
C ALA A 45 10.05 -4.78 -3.64
N GLU A 46 9.65 -5.74 -4.48
CA GLU A 46 9.94 -5.70 -5.92
C GLU A 46 8.73 -5.36 -6.79
N VAL A 47 7.52 -5.53 -6.26
CA VAL A 47 6.29 -5.18 -6.98
C VAL A 47 6.15 -3.66 -7.02
N PRO A 48 6.16 -3.03 -8.21
CA PRO A 48 6.10 -1.59 -8.31
C PRO A 48 4.70 -1.06 -8.00
N VAL A 49 4.62 0.14 -7.44
CA VAL A 49 3.36 0.87 -7.21
C VAL A 49 3.51 2.35 -7.52
N MET A 50 2.39 3.03 -7.73
CA MET A 50 2.33 4.48 -7.92
C MET A 50 2.33 5.17 -6.56
N ALA A 51 3.26 6.11 -6.34
CA ALA A 51 3.27 6.96 -5.16
C ALA A 51 3.81 8.36 -5.49
N ILE A 52 3.42 9.36 -4.69
CA ILE A 52 3.90 10.74 -4.82
C ILE A 52 5.39 10.78 -4.49
N ASP A 53 6.17 11.35 -5.39
CA ASP A 53 7.60 11.49 -5.23
C ASP A 53 8.06 12.92 -5.09
N ASP A 54 7.69 13.76 -6.05
CA ASP A 54 8.04 15.16 -6.06
C ASP A 54 6.80 16.02 -5.76
N VAL A 55 6.96 17.04 -4.93
CA VAL A 55 5.88 17.96 -4.54
C VAL A 55 6.36 19.39 -4.74
N TYR A 56 5.72 20.09 -5.66
CA TYR A 56 5.96 21.49 -5.96
C TYR A 56 4.94 22.33 -5.21
N ILE A 57 5.39 23.00 -4.16
CA ILE A 57 4.55 23.85 -3.32
C ILE A 57 4.59 25.27 -3.89
N ILE A 58 3.44 25.77 -4.29
CA ILE A 58 3.27 27.13 -4.84
C ILE A 58 2.97 28.10 -3.70
N GLU A 59 2.09 27.69 -2.78
CA GLU A 59 1.72 28.47 -1.61
C GLU A 59 1.43 27.52 -0.44
N ASN A 60 2.03 27.78 0.72
CA ASN A 60 1.68 27.12 1.97
C ASN A 60 1.74 28.14 3.11
N THR A 61 0.56 28.57 3.58
CA THR A 61 0.43 29.43 4.77
C THR A 61 -0.08 28.66 5.98
N SER A 62 -0.07 27.32 5.90
CA SER A 62 -0.48 26.45 7.00
C SER A 62 0.57 26.40 8.12
N VAL A 63 0.20 25.76 9.24
CA VAL A 63 1.12 25.53 10.36
C VAL A 63 2.14 24.41 10.07
N MET A 64 1.87 23.57 9.07
CA MET A 64 2.72 22.44 8.73
C MET A 64 3.78 22.88 7.73
N TYR A 65 5.05 22.65 8.07
CA TYR A 65 6.17 22.90 7.15
C TYR A 65 6.09 22.02 5.90
N ASP A 66 6.65 22.55 4.81
CA ASP A 66 6.63 21.97 3.48
C ASP A 66 7.15 20.54 3.43
N GLU A 67 8.28 20.26 4.09
CA GLU A 67 8.90 18.94 4.10
C GLU A 67 8.03 17.89 4.82
N VAL A 68 7.32 18.31 5.87
CA VAL A 68 6.41 17.44 6.63
C VAL A 68 5.16 17.17 5.81
N LEU A 69 4.63 18.19 5.13
CA LEU A 69 3.48 18.06 4.24
C LEU A 69 3.80 17.13 3.06
N ALA A 70 4.93 17.35 2.39
CA ALA A 70 5.40 16.53 1.28
C ALA A 70 5.61 15.06 1.71
N HIS A 71 6.22 14.83 2.88
CA HIS A 71 6.41 13.48 3.40
C HIS A 71 5.07 12.77 3.66
N ARG A 72 4.05 13.47 4.19
CA ARG A 72 2.71 12.90 4.39
C ARG A 72 2.04 12.56 3.06
N LEU A 73 2.12 13.45 2.07
CA LEU A 73 1.58 13.22 0.73
C LEU A 73 2.22 11.98 0.10
N GLY A 74 3.54 11.83 0.23
CA GLY A 74 4.29 10.66 -0.25
C GLY A 74 3.79 9.32 0.28
N LEU A 75 3.15 9.29 1.46
CA LEU A 75 2.64 8.07 2.09
C LEU A 75 1.16 7.80 1.81
N ILE A 76 0.46 8.66 1.05
CA ILE A 76 -0.92 8.43 0.66
C ILE A 76 -0.97 7.34 -0.42
N PRO A 77 -1.65 6.20 -0.18
CA PRO A 77 -1.76 5.16 -1.19
C PRO A 77 -2.60 5.64 -2.37
N LEU A 78 -2.03 5.58 -3.57
CA LEU A 78 -2.70 5.90 -4.82
C LEU A 78 -3.15 4.64 -5.55
N ARG A 79 -4.22 4.75 -6.34
CA ARG A 79 -4.56 3.73 -7.33
C ARG A 79 -3.45 3.65 -8.36
N THR A 80 -2.95 2.43 -8.54
CA THR A 80 -1.88 2.13 -9.48
C THR A 80 -2.46 1.43 -10.69
N ASP A 81 -2.15 1.94 -11.87
CA ASP A 81 -2.35 1.27 -13.14
C ASP A 81 -0.96 0.89 -13.69
N LEU A 82 -0.65 -0.40 -13.70
CA LEU A 82 0.66 -0.90 -14.14
C LEU A 82 0.77 -1.01 -15.66
N ASP A 83 -0.34 -1.08 -16.37
CA ASP A 83 -0.33 -1.27 -17.83
C ASP A 83 -0.14 0.06 -18.56
N SER A 84 -0.64 1.15 -17.97
CA SER A 84 -0.56 2.49 -18.57
C SER A 84 0.75 3.24 -18.29
N TYR A 85 1.54 2.81 -17.29
CA TYR A 85 2.73 3.55 -16.84
C TYR A 85 4.00 2.71 -16.91
N LEU A 86 5.11 3.37 -17.25
CA LEU A 86 6.46 2.79 -17.24
C LEU A 86 7.21 3.24 -15.99
N LEU A 87 8.14 2.40 -15.53
CA LEU A 87 9.09 2.80 -14.51
C LEU A 87 9.96 3.97 -15.03
N PRO A 88 10.35 4.94 -14.17
CA PRO A 88 11.20 6.05 -14.60
C PRO A 88 12.53 5.62 -15.25
N GLU A 89 13.08 4.48 -14.83
CA GLU A 89 14.32 3.89 -15.38
C GLU A 89 14.14 3.32 -16.79
N GLU A 90 12.92 2.88 -17.13
CA GLU A 90 12.57 2.32 -18.45
C GLU A 90 12.08 3.42 -19.40
N CYS A 91 11.80 4.61 -18.87
CA CYS A 91 11.31 5.74 -19.63
C CYS A 91 12.46 6.60 -20.16
N GLY A 92 12.63 6.64 -21.48
CA GLY A 92 13.66 7.46 -22.15
C GLY A 92 13.39 8.97 -22.17
N CYS A 93 12.47 9.50 -21.35
CA CYS A 93 12.09 10.92 -21.40
C CYS A 93 13.16 11.86 -20.81
N GLY A 94 13.97 11.39 -19.86
CA GLY A 94 15.07 12.17 -19.28
C GLY A 94 14.66 13.44 -18.51
N THR A 95 13.38 13.65 -18.26
CA THR A 95 12.86 14.78 -17.49
C THR A 95 12.74 14.44 -16.01
N GLU A 96 13.00 15.41 -15.14
CA GLU A 96 12.94 15.24 -13.68
C GLU A 96 11.49 14.98 -13.20
N THR A 97 10.54 15.73 -13.75
CA THR A 97 9.09 15.60 -13.46
C THR A 97 8.43 14.41 -14.15
N GLY A 98 9.11 13.78 -15.11
CA GLY A 98 8.57 12.73 -15.97
C GLY A 98 7.69 13.25 -17.12
N CYS A 99 7.18 12.31 -17.90
CA CYS A 99 6.20 12.54 -18.96
C CYS A 99 4.88 11.83 -18.63
N ASN A 100 3.85 12.01 -19.45
CA ASN A 100 2.53 11.36 -19.24
C ASN A 100 2.57 9.82 -19.20
N LYS A 101 3.68 9.19 -19.60
CA LYS A 101 3.85 7.72 -19.55
C LYS A 101 4.56 7.22 -18.29
N CYS A 102 5.24 8.08 -17.53
CA CYS A 102 5.98 7.66 -16.33
C CYS A 102 5.64 8.48 -15.08
N SER A 103 4.84 9.53 -15.24
CA SER A 103 4.41 10.42 -14.16
C SER A 103 2.94 10.76 -14.30
N ALA A 104 2.30 10.97 -13.16
CA ALA A 104 0.92 11.37 -13.01
C ALA A 104 0.88 12.58 -12.07
N VAL A 105 0.16 13.64 -12.46
CA VAL A 105 0.07 14.88 -11.67
C VAL A 105 -1.22 14.88 -10.85
N LEU A 106 -1.12 15.30 -9.59
CA LEU A 106 -2.25 15.63 -8.73
C LEU A 106 -2.10 17.06 -8.21
N VAL A 107 -3.21 17.78 -8.08
CA VAL A 107 -3.26 19.18 -7.66
C VAL A 107 -4.06 19.28 -6.37
N LEU A 108 -3.55 20.07 -5.43
CA LEU A 108 -4.26 20.45 -4.21
C LEU A 108 -4.34 21.98 -4.17
N ASP A 109 -5.56 22.51 -4.11
CA ASP A 109 -5.85 23.93 -4.00
C ASP A 109 -7.00 24.10 -3.01
N VAL A 110 -6.67 24.40 -1.75
CA VAL A 110 -7.62 24.45 -0.64
C VAL A 110 -7.34 25.65 0.27
N GLU A 111 -8.43 26.30 0.69
CA GLU A 111 -8.42 27.43 1.61
C GLU A 111 -9.27 27.12 2.86
N GLY A 112 -8.78 27.54 4.03
CA GLY A 112 -9.46 27.41 5.30
C GLY A 112 -10.68 28.33 5.38
N LYS A 113 -11.86 27.73 5.61
CA LYS A 113 -13.14 28.45 5.75
C LYS A 113 -13.16 29.37 6.97
N GLU A 114 -13.94 30.45 6.90
CA GLU A 114 -14.12 31.40 8.01
C GLU A 114 -14.78 30.76 9.24
N ASP A 115 -15.66 29.79 9.04
CA ASP A 115 -16.44 29.09 10.10
C ASP A 115 -15.66 28.03 10.89
N GLY A 116 -14.32 28.16 10.96
CA GLY A 116 -13.47 27.37 11.86
C GLY A 116 -12.41 26.52 11.16
N VAL A 117 -11.96 25.47 11.85
CA VAL A 117 -10.82 24.66 11.39
C VAL A 117 -11.25 23.74 10.24
N THR A 118 -10.65 23.93 9.07
CA THR A 118 -10.87 23.07 7.89
C THR A 118 -9.85 21.93 7.90
N VAL A 119 -10.32 20.68 7.83
CA VAL A 119 -9.43 19.51 7.69
C VAL A 119 -9.31 19.19 6.21
N VAL A 120 -8.09 19.23 5.70
CA VAL A 120 -7.77 18.80 4.34
C VAL A 120 -7.59 17.30 4.34
N TYR A 121 -8.29 16.61 3.45
CA TYR A 121 -8.26 15.16 3.29
C TYR A 121 -7.62 14.77 1.96
N SER A 122 -7.21 13.51 1.85
CA SER A 122 -6.72 12.92 0.60
C SER A 122 -7.69 13.09 -0.57
N GLY A 123 -9.00 13.08 -0.34
CA GLY A 123 -10.00 13.33 -1.39
C GLY A 123 -9.95 14.74 -2.00
N ASP A 124 -9.29 15.69 -1.34
CA ASP A 124 -9.10 17.05 -1.86
C ASP A 124 -7.94 17.12 -2.87
N LEU A 125 -7.07 16.10 -2.91
CA LEU A 125 -6.02 15.95 -3.90
C LEU A 125 -6.63 15.45 -5.23
N LYS A 126 -6.77 16.36 -6.21
CA LYS A 126 -7.45 16.08 -7.48
C LYS A 126 -6.47 15.59 -8.54
N PRO A 127 -6.75 14.49 -9.25
CA PRO A 127 -5.94 14.09 -10.39
C PRO A 127 -6.05 15.12 -11.52
N HIS A 128 -4.95 15.37 -12.22
CA HIS A 128 -4.97 16.15 -13.46
C HIS A 128 -5.76 15.41 -14.55
N GLU A 129 -6.35 16.16 -15.50
CA GLU A 129 -7.26 15.61 -16.53
C GLU A 129 -6.62 14.56 -17.43
N SER A 130 -5.29 14.61 -17.58
CA SER A 130 -4.50 13.62 -18.34
C SER A 130 -4.44 12.24 -17.69
N ASN A 131 -4.74 12.13 -16.40
CA ASN A 131 -4.51 10.92 -15.61
C ASN A 131 -5.57 10.74 -14.49
N PRO A 132 -6.87 10.69 -14.83
CA PRO A 132 -7.98 10.69 -13.88
C PRO A 132 -8.04 9.43 -12.99
N GLU A 133 -7.40 8.34 -13.43
CA GLU A 133 -7.37 7.07 -12.70
C GLU A 133 -6.41 7.07 -11.51
N VAL A 134 -5.39 7.94 -11.53
CA VAL A 134 -4.38 8.03 -10.45
C VAL A 134 -4.90 8.94 -9.35
N LYS A 135 -5.64 8.35 -8.42
CA LYS A 135 -6.24 9.04 -7.28
C LYS A 135 -6.03 8.28 -5.98
N PRO A 136 -6.17 8.93 -4.81
CA PRO A 136 -6.10 8.23 -3.53
C PRO A 136 -7.06 7.04 -3.44
N VAL A 137 -6.60 5.95 -2.82
CA VAL A 137 -7.43 4.75 -2.60
C VAL A 137 -8.50 5.02 -1.53
N ASN A 138 -8.17 5.85 -0.55
CA ASN A 138 -9.07 6.29 0.50
C ASN A 138 -9.06 7.81 0.55
N ASP A 139 -10.23 8.42 0.39
CA ASP A 139 -10.42 9.88 0.31
C ASP A 139 -10.50 10.57 1.68
N LYS A 140 -10.44 9.80 2.78
CA LYS A 140 -10.64 10.29 4.16
C LYS A 140 -9.35 10.31 4.99
N ILE A 141 -8.17 10.23 4.35
CA ILE A 141 -6.90 10.31 5.07
C ILE A 141 -6.65 11.80 5.40
N PRO A 142 -6.57 12.21 6.67
CA PRO A 142 -6.32 13.60 7.02
C PRO A 142 -4.88 13.98 6.69
N ILE A 143 -4.71 15.06 5.92
CA ILE A 143 -3.39 15.57 5.52
C ILE A 143 -2.94 16.64 6.51
N VAL A 144 -3.70 17.72 6.63
CA VAL A 144 -3.36 18.91 7.42
C VAL A 144 -4.64 19.65 7.84
N LYS A 145 -4.54 20.47 8.89
CA LYS A 145 -5.62 21.36 9.33
C LYS A 145 -5.28 22.80 8.99
N LEU A 146 -6.25 23.53 8.46
CA LEU A 146 -6.15 24.93 8.10
C LEU A 146 -7.03 25.76 9.04
N ALA A 147 -6.45 26.81 9.61
CA ALA A 147 -7.20 27.89 10.24
C ALA A 147 -7.85 28.79 9.17
N PRO A 148 -8.85 29.61 9.53
CA PRO A 148 -9.45 30.59 8.62
C PRO A 148 -8.39 31.43 7.90
N GLY A 149 -8.51 31.52 6.57
CA GLY A 149 -7.60 32.30 5.71
C GLY A 149 -6.25 31.64 5.38
N GLN A 150 -5.91 30.47 5.96
CA GLN A 150 -4.76 29.70 5.52
C GLN A 150 -5.05 28.97 4.21
N LYS A 151 -4.05 28.91 3.33
CA LYS A 151 -4.13 28.33 1.99
C LYS A 151 -2.99 27.35 1.75
N ILE A 152 -3.31 26.30 1.00
CA ILE A 152 -2.32 25.39 0.44
C ILE A 152 -2.63 25.23 -1.05
N LYS A 153 -1.60 25.52 -1.87
CA LYS A 153 -1.59 25.30 -3.30
C LYS A 153 -0.33 24.55 -3.70
N LEU A 154 -0.48 23.36 -4.25
CA LEU A 154 0.65 22.52 -4.67
C LEU A 154 0.30 21.59 -5.84
N GLU A 155 1.35 21.14 -6.51
CA GLU A 155 1.33 20.08 -7.52
C GLU A 155 2.18 18.91 -7.03
N ALA A 156 1.63 17.70 -7.08
CA ALA A 156 2.26 16.47 -6.64
C ALA A 156 2.44 15.52 -7.82
N TYR A 157 3.67 15.10 -8.06
CA TYR A 157 4.05 14.20 -9.15
C TYR A 157 4.19 12.79 -8.59
N ALA A 158 3.31 11.90 -9.04
CA ALA A 158 3.33 10.50 -8.71
C ALA A 158 4.05 9.70 -9.79
N ARG A 159 4.89 8.74 -9.38
CA ARG A 159 5.60 7.84 -10.30
C ARG A 159 5.62 6.41 -9.79
N LEU A 160 5.78 5.47 -10.72
CA LEU A 160 6.02 4.08 -10.37
C LEU A 160 7.38 3.94 -9.67
N GLY A 161 7.41 3.15 -8.61
CA GLY A 161 8.64 2.82 -7.91
C GLY A 161 8.49 1.54 -7.10
N LYS A 162 9.62 1.08 -6.55
CA LYS A 162 9.73 -0.17 -5.78
C LYS A 162 10.06 0.12 -4.33
N ALA A 163 9.60 -0.74 -3.41
CA ALA A 163 9.83 -0.54 -1.99
C ALA A 163 11.31 -0.68 -1.57
N THR A 164 12.15 -1.29 -2.42
CA THR A 164 13.61 -1.28 -2.26
C THR A 164 14.20 0.13 -2.20
N LYS A 165 13.58 1.11 -2.86
CA LYS A 165 13.99 2.53 -2.80
C LYS A 165 13.41 3.26 -1.60
N HIS A 166 12.10 3.11 -1.36
CA HIS A 166 11.40 3.76 -0.26
C HIS A 166 10.13 3.02 0.12
N ALA A 167 9.79 2.96 1.41
CA ALA A 167 8.64 2.22 1.93
C ALA A 167 7.28 2.68 1.37
N LYS A 168 7.19 3.91 0.87
CA LYS A 168 5.98 4.44 0.19
C LYS A 168 5.57 3.62 -1.03
N TRP A 169 6.53 2.94 -1.65
CA TRP A 169 6.30 2.05 -2.77
C TRP A 169 6.07 0.59 -2.36
N SER A 170 5.75 0.34 -1.08
CA SER A 170 5.33 -1.01 -0.68
C SER A 170 3.86 -1.22 -1.02
N PRO A 171 3.50 -2.25 -1.83
CA PRO A 171 2.12 -2.55 -2.19
C PRO A 171 1.32 -3.18 -1.05
N VAL A 172 2.00 -3.63 0.01
CA VAL A 172 1.40 -4.46 1.07
C VAL A 172 1.63 -3.83 2.43
N VAL A 173 0.56 -3.70 3.21
CA VAL A 173 0.65 -3.31 4.62
C VAL A 173 1.21 -4.46 5.46
N ARG A 174 0.82 -5.70 5.14
CA ARG A 174 1.25 -6.90 5.86
C ARG A 174 1.37 -8.08 4.89
N CYS A 175 2.59 -8.59 4.74
CA CYS A 175 2.85 -9.87 4.07
C CYS A 175 3.74 -10.73 4.97
N THR A 176 3.15 -11.77 5.56
CA THR A 176 3.82 -12.67 6.49
C THR A 176 3.33 -14.09 6.28
N TYR A 177 4.14 -15.07 6.67
CA TYR A 177 3.75 -16.46 6.72
C TYR A 177 4.17 -17.05 8.07
N LYS A 178 3.46 -18.08 8.48
CA LYS A 178 3.80 -18.89 9.66
C LYS A 178 3.85 -20.35 9.24
N TYR A 179 4.64 -21.14 9.97
CA TYR A 179 4.58 -22.59 9.83
C TYR A 179 3.19 -23.09 10.22
N TYR A 180 2.73 -24.12 9.53
CA TYR A 180 1.49 -24.79 9.87
C TYR A 180 1.72 -25.63 11.14
N PRO A 181 1.07 -25.33 12.28
CA PRO A 181 1.31 -26.05 13.52
C PRO A 181 0.74 -27.46 13.42
N ILE A 182 1.54 -28.46 13.81
CA ILE A 182 1.10 -29.83 14.00
C ILE A 182 1.03 -30.07 15.50
N ILE A 183 -0.19 -30.15 16.03
CA ILE A 183 -0.44 -30.41 17.45
C ILE A 183 -0.78 -31.88 17.59
N SER A 184 0.06 -32.64 18.29
CA SER A 184 -0.20 -34.03 18.67
C SER A 184 -0.48 -34.12 20.16
N ILE A 185 -1.47 -34.93 20.54
CA ILE A 185 -1.85 -35.18 21.93
C ILE A 185 -1.58 -36.64 22.23
N ASP A 186 -0.80 -36.90 23.28
CA ASP A 186 -0.56 -38.24 23.80
C ASP A 186 -1.76 -38.69 24.65
N GLY A 187 -2.57 -39.61 24.11
CA GLY A 187 -3.77 -40.12 24.78
C GLY A 187 -3.48 -40.84 26.10
N SER A 188 -2.29 -41.42 26.28
CA SER A 188 -1.93 -42.14 27.51
C SER A 188 -1.77 -41.22 28.72
N LYS A 189 -1.41 -39.95 28.49
CA LYS A 189 -1.22 -38.93 29.53
C LYS A 189 -2.40 -37.98 29.66
N CYS A 190 -3.38 -38.09 28.77
CA CYS A 190 -4.55 -37.22 28.76
C CYS A 190 -5.57 -37.69 29.80
N THR A 191 -5.73 -36.91 30.87
CA THR A 191 -6.70 -37.19 31.94
C THR A 191 -8.11 -36.64 31.67
N GLY A 192 -8.35 -36.02 30.52
CA GLY A 192 -9.64 -35.38 30.19
C GLY A 192 -9.96 -34.10 30.98
N CYS A 193 -9.02 -33.60 31.79
CA CYS A 193 -9.22 -32.46 32.70
C CYS A 193 -9.40 -31.08 32.02
N SER A 194 -9.34 -30.99 30.69
CA SER A 194 -9.52 -29.77 29.87
C SER A 194 -8.57 -28.58 30.19
N SER A 195 -7.59 -28.76 31.07
CA SER A 195 -6.65 -27.69 31.45
C SER A 195 -5.82 -27.19 30.27
N CYS A 196 -5.51 -28.06 29.30
CA CYS A 196 -4.80 -27.69 28.07
C CYS A 196 -5.58 -26.70 27.19
N VAL A 197 -6.93 -26.72 27.22
CA VAL A 197 -7.77 -25.79 26.44
C VAL A 197 -7.66 -24.37 26.99
N ASN A 198 -7.56 -24.22 28.32
CA ASN A 198 -7.45 -22.92 28.97
C ASN A 198 -6.08 -22.26 28.77
N VAL A 199 -5.03 -23.05 28.52
CA VAL A 199 -3.67 -22.55 28.29
C VAL A 199 -3.39 -22.27 26.80
N CYS A 200 -4.13 -22.92 25.89
CA CYS A 200 -3.98 -22.72 24.46
C CYS A 200 -4.52 -21.34 24.06
N HIS A 201 -3.62 -20.41 23.74
CA HIS A 201 -3.98 -19.08 23.25
C HIS A 201 -4.60 -19.21 21.85
N ARG A 202 -5.87 -18.79 21.73
CA ARG A 202 -6.62 -18.80 20.47
C ARG A 202 -6.03 -17.83 19.43
#